data_AF-A0A965MXQ3-F1
#
_entry.id   AF-A0A965MXQ3-F1
#
_cell.length_a   1.000
_cell.length_b   1.000
_cell.length_c   1.000
_cell.angle_alpha   90.00
_cell.angle_beta   90.00
_cell.angle_gamma   90.00
#
_symmetry.space_group_name_H-M   'P 1'
#
loop_
_entity.id
_entity.type
_entity.pdbx_description
1 polymer ?
#
loop_
_entity_poly.entity_id
_entity_poly.type
_entity_poly.pdbx_seq_one_letter_code
_entity_poly.pdbx_strand_id
1 'polypeptide(L)'
;MASRRDLKKKINQFILADVIDECIYLEEQNPDLVERCDKIIDEAVGFYNAMMTKINQAKTKSDFREINEIFDARVDEFVDALNQINA
;
A
#
# COMPACT_ATOMS: atom_id res chain seq x y z
N MET A 1 -12.12 4.29 -19.30
CA MET A 1 -12.06 2.83 -19.14
C MET A 1 -10.83 2.52 -18.31
N ALA A 2 -11.01 2.21 -17.02
CA ALA A 2 -9.90 1.93 -16.11
C ALA A 2 -9.14 0.70 -16.61
N SER A 3 -8.01 0.94 -17.25
CA SER A 3 -7.18 -0.08 -17.87
C SER A 3 -6.26 -0.67 -16.80
N ARG A 4 -5.69 -1.86 -17.02
CA ARG A 4 -4.70 -2.47 -16.10
C ARG A 4 -3.61 -1.48 -15.69
N ARG A 5 -3.26 -0.57 -16.61
CA ARG A 5 -2.30 0.51 -16.42
C ARG A 5 -2.73 1.53 -15.37
N ASP A 6 -4.02 1.87 -15.32
CA ASP A 6 -4.57 2.81 -14.34
C ASP A 6 -4.61 2.17 -12.95
N LEU A 7 -4.94 0.88 -12.87
CA LEU A 7 -4.90 0.12 -11.61
C LEU A 7 -3.47 0.02 -11.07
N LYS A 8 -2.50 -0.32 -11.92
CA LYS A 8 -1.07 -0.33 -11.54
C LYS A 8 -0.61 1.04 -11.06
N LYS A 9 -0.97 2.10 -11.79
CA LYS A 9 -0.64 3.47 -11.37
C LYS A 9 -1.27 3.82 -10.03
N LYS A 10 -2.54 3.49 -9.82
CA LYS A 10 -3.25 3.78 -8.56
C LYS A 10 -2.58 3.08 -7.38
N ILE A 11 -2.27 1.78 -7.51
CA ILE A 11 -1.59 1.02 -6.45
C ILE A 11 -0.17 1.56 -6.21
N ASN A 12 0.59 1.85 -7.27
CA ASN A 12 1.92 2.44 -7.12
C ASN A 12 1.86 3.78 -6.41
N GLN A 13 0.94 4.64 -6.84
CA GLN A 13 0.85 6.01 -6.35
C GLN A 13 0.40 6.02 -4.89
N PHE A 14 -0.53 5.15 -4.50
CA PHE A 14 -0.93 5.02 -3.10
C PHE A 14 0.20 4.47 -2.22
N ILE A 15 0.84 3.36 -2.60
CA ILE A 15 1.87 2.75 -1.76
C ILE A 15 3.11 3.65 -1.67
N LEU A 16 3.55 4.25 -2.78
CA LEU A 16 4.72 5.12 -2.80
C LEU A 16 4.46 6.50 -2.18
N ALA A 17 3.33 7.14 -2.47
CA ALA A 17 3.11 8.52 -2.08
C ALA A 17 2.25 8.70 -0.82
N ASP A 18 1.38 7.75 -0.48
CA ASP A 18 0.56 7.86 0.73
C ASP A 18 1.18 7.06 1.88
N VAL A 19 1.67 5.84 1.65
CA VAL A 19 2.24 5.01 2.73
C VAL A 19 3.71 5.34 3.00
N ILE A 20 4.56 5.31 1.96
CA ILE A 20 6.00 5.48 2.15
C ILE A 20 6.37 6.93 2.50
N ASP A 21 5.83 7.93 1.78
CA ASP A 21 6.11 9.34 2.11
C ASP A 21 5.59 9.73 3.51
N GLU A 22 4.45 9.20 3.97
CA GLU A 22 3.93 9.48 5.31
C GLU A 22 4.76 8.79 6.40
N CYS A 23 5.22 7.56 6.16
CA CYS A 23 6.18 6.89 7.05
C CYS A 23 7.50 7.68 7.17
N ILE A 24 8.08 8.13 6.06
CA ILE A 24 9.30 8.95 6.06
C ILE A 24 9.06 10.27 6.82
N TYR A 25 7.91 10.91 6.62
CA TYR A 25 7.56 12.12 7.36
C TYR A 25 7.46 11.87 8.87
N LEU A 26 6.87 10.75 9.28
CA LEU A 26 6.79 10.36 10.69
C LEU A 26 8.16 10.06 11.30
N GLU A 27 9.08 9.47 10.55
CA GLU A 27 10.48 9.24 10.95
C GLU A 27 11.23 10.56 11.19
N GLU A 28 11.04 11.53 10.29
CA GLU A 28 11.64 12.87 10.44
C GLU A 28 11.13 13.59 11.69
N GLN A 29 9.86 13.38 12.06
CA GLN A 29 9.26 13.99 13.25
C GLN A 29 9.63 13.25 14.54
N ASN A 30 9.76 11.93 14.51
CA ASN A 30 10.02 11.09 15.68
C ASN A 30 11.00 9.93 15.35
N PRO A 31 12.28 10.05 15.73
CA PRO A 31 13.28 9.01 15.51
C PRO A 31 12.96 7.67 16.20
N ASP A 32 12.16 7.67 17.26
CA ASP A 32 11.71 6.46 17.97
C ASP A 32 10.71 5.62 17.15
N LEU A 33 10.10 6.21 16.12
CA LEU A 33 9.14 5.54 15.24
C LEU A 33 9.80 4.86 14.04
N VAL A 34 11.10 5.07 13.81
CA VAL A 34 11.85 4.53 12.67
C VAL A 34 11.70 3.02 12.54
N GLU A 35 11.85 2.26 13.63
CA GLU A 35 11.73 0.80 13.55
C GLU A 35 10.29 0.32 13.25
N ARG A 36 9.29 1.15 13.51
CA ARG A 36 7.88 0.84 13.21
C ARG A 36 7.52 1.26 11.78
N CYS A 37 8.00 2.42 11.34
CA CYS A 37 7.86 2.90 9.97
C CYS A 37 8.57 1.96 8.98
N ASP A 38 9.81 1.53 9.26
CA ASP A 38 10.52 0.54 8.43
C ASP A 38 9.72 -0.75 8.26
N LYS A 39 9.09 -1.25 9.33
CA LYS A 39 8.24 -2.46 9.25
C LYS A 39 7.00 -2.25 8.38
N ILE A 40 6.36 -1.08 8.48
CA ILE A 40 5.21 -0.73 7.64
C ILE A 40 5.64 -0.60 6.18
N ILE A 41 6.79 0.01 5.91
CA ILE A 41 7.36 0.14 4.56
C ILE A 41 7.66 -1.24 3.99
N ASP A 42 8.31 -2.14 4.74
CA ASP A 42 8.60 -3.50 4.29
C ASP A 42 7.30 -4.29 3.99
N GLU A 43 6.28 -4.16 4.85
CA GLU A 43 4.99 -4.81 4.64
C GLU A 43 4.25 -4.23 3.42
N ALA A 44 4.30 -2.91 3.23
CA ALA A 44 3.73 -2.22 2.09
C ALA A 44 4.43 -2.59 0.77
N VAL A 45 5.76 -2.72 0.77
CA VAL A 45 6.56 -3.18 -0.38
C VAL A 45 6.28 -4.64 -0.70
N GLY A 46 6.14 -5.50 0.32
CA GLY A 46 5.73 -6.89 0.16
C GLY A 46 4.34 -7.01 -0.47
N PHE A 47 3.39 -6.22 0.02
CA PHE A 47 2.04 -6.13 -0.52
C PHE A 47 2.03 -5.62 -1.96
N TYR A 48 2.80 -4.56 -2.26
CA TYR A 48 2.97 -4.04 -3.61
C TYR A 48 3.44 -5.13 -4.58
N ASN A 49 4.49 -5.87 -4.23
CA ASN A 49 5.00 -6.94 -5.07
C ASN A 49 3.98 -8.05 -5.30
N ALA A 50 3.23 -8.44 -4.26
CA ALA A 50 2.16 -9.42 -4.37
C ALA A 50 1.03 -8.93 -5.29
N MET A 51 0.60 -7.67 -5.12
CA MET A 51 -0.45 -7.05 -5.93
C MET A 51 -0.02 -6.85 -7.38
N MET A 52 1.22 -6.43 -7.62
CA MET A 52 1.75 -6.25 -8.96
C MET A 52 1.87 -7.59 -9.70
N THR A 53 2.21 -8.67 -8.98
CA THR A 53 2.21 -10.05 -9.51
C THR A 53 0.80 -10.49 -9.87
N LYS A 54 -0.18 -10.30 -8.98
CA LYS A 54 -1.59 -10.59 -9.25
C LYS A 54 -2.13 -9.80 -10.44
N ILE A 55 -1.80 -8.52 -10.56
CA ILE A 55 -2.22 -7.69 -11.70
C ILE A 55 -1.58 -8.15 -13.01
N ASN A 56 -0.32 -8.60 -12.97
CA ASN A 56 0.34 -9.17 -14.15
C ASN A 56 -0.30 -10.48 -14.61
N GLN A 57 -0.76 -11.31 -13.66
CA GLN A 57 -1.45 -12.57 -13.95
C GLN A 57 -2.92 -12.36 -14.33
N ALA A 58 -3.55 -11.31 -13.82
CA ALA A 58 -4.92 -10.94 -14.10
C ALA A 58 -5.12 -10.61 -15.59
N LYS A 59 -6.11 -11.29 -16.19
CA LYS A 59 -6.46 -11.12 -17.62
C LYS A 59 -7.88 -10.60 -17.79
N THR A 60 -8.76 -10.80 -16.80
CA THR A 60 -10.18 -10.45 -16.91
C THR A 60 -10.55 -9.23 -16.05
N LYS A 61 -11.65 -8.56 -16.40
CA LYS A 61 -12.17 -7.39 -15.65
C LYS A 61 -12.58 -7.73 -14.21
N SER A 62 -12.96 -8.98 -13.96
CA SER A 62 -13.32 -9.46 -12.63
C SER A 62 -12.12 -9.49 -11.69
N ASP A 63 -10.99 -10.00 -12.18
CA ASP A 63 -9.74 -10.06 -11.42
C ASP A 63 -9.28 -8.67 -10.94
N PHE A 64 -9.43 -7.64 -11.78
CA PHE A 64 -9.08 -6.27 -11.40
C PHE A 64 -9.97 -5.67 -10.32
N ARG A 65 -11.24 -6.10 -10.24
CA ARG A 65 -12.16 -5.67 -9.18
C ARG A 65 -11.79 -6.32 -7.85
N GLU A 66 -11.53 -7.61 -7.86
CA GLU A 66 -11.12 -8.36 -6.67
C GLU A 66 -9.79 -7.83 -6.10
N ILE A 67 -8.84 -7.48 -6.98
CA ILE A 67 -7.60 -6.82 -6.58
C ILE A 67 -7.86 -5.46 -5.94
N ASN A 68 -8.81 -4.66 -6.44
CA ASN A 68 -9.18 -3.41 -5.78
C ASN A 68 -9.82 -3.64 -4.41
N GLU A 69 -10.71 -4.61 -4.27
CA GLU A 69 -11.37 -4.90 -2.99
C GLU A 69 -10.34 -5.40 -1.93
N ILE A 70 -9.38 -6.23 -2.34
CA ILE A 70 -8.26 -6.65 -1.48
C ILE A 70 -7.36 -5.47 -1.12
N PHE A 71 -7.14 -4.56 -2.07
CA PHE A 71 -6.36 -3.36 -1.86
C PHE A 71 -7.01 -2.45 -0.81
N ASP A 72 -8.27 -2.09 -1.00
CA ASP A 72 -9.00 -1.20 -0.10
C ASP A 72 -9.06 -1.79 1.33
N ALA A 73 -9.27 -3.10 1.48
CA ALA A 73 -9.24 -3.76 2.79
C ALA A 73 -7.87 -3.68 3.48
N ARG A 74 -6.77 -3.80 2.72
CA ARG A 74 -5.42 -3.68 3.29
C ARG A 74 -5.04 -2.24 3.62
N VAL A 75 -5.55 -1.27 2.88
CA VAL A 75 -5.39 0.15 3.23
C VAL A 75 -5.97 0.44 4.61
N ASP A 76 -7.18 -0.04 4.89
CA ASP A 76 -7.81 0.14 6.20
C ASP A 76 -6.96 -0.50 7.32
N GLU A 77 -6.40 -1.68 7.09
CA GLU A 77 -5.49 -2.33 8.06
C GLU A 77 -4.20 -1.53 8.31
N PHE A 78 -3.61 -0.92 7.27
CA PHE A 78 -2.43 -0.07 7.42
C PHE A 78 -2.75 1.21 8.18
N VAL A 79 -3.90 1.84 7.90
CA VAL A 79 -4.36 3.04 8.61
C VAL A 79 -4.63 2.73 10.08
N ASP A 80 -5.23 1.57 10.39
CA ASP A 80 -5.43 1.12 11.76
C ASP A 80 -4.09 0.85 12.47
N ALA A 81 -3.12 0.24 11.79
CA ALA A 81 -1.77 0.03 12.33
C ALA A 81 -1.06 1.36 12.62
N LEU A 82 -1.15 2.33 11.70
CA LEU A 82 -0.59 3.68 11.89
C LEU A 82 -1.27 4.41 13.06
N ASN A 83 -2.60 4.33 13.17
CA ASN A 83 -3.33 4.92 14.30
C ASN A 83 -2.94 4.28 15.64
N GLN A 84 -2.67 2.97 15.69
CA GLN A 84 -2.16 2.32 16.91
C GLN A 84 -0.74 2.75 17.28
N ILE A 85 0.06 3.18 16.31
CA ILE A 85 1.41 3.67 16.56
C ILE A 85 1.39 5.09 17.12
N ASN A 86 0.38 5.88 16.74
CA ASN A 86 0.22 7.28 17.15
C ASN A 86 -0.59 7.46 18.45
N ALA A 87 -1.15 6.38 19.01
CA ALA A 87 -1.91 6.35 20.27
C ALA A 87 -1.06 5.90 21.47
#